data_AF-A0A0J1BW72-F1
#
_entry.id   AF-A0A0J1BW72-F1
#
_cell.length_a   1.000
_cell.length_b   1.000
_cell.length_c   1.000
_cell.angle_alpha   90.00
_cell.angle_beta   90.00
_cell.angle_gamma   90.00
#
_symmetry.space_group_name_H-M   'P 1'
#
loop_
_entity.id
_entity.type
_entity.pdbx_description
1 polymer ?
#
loop_
_entity_poly.entity_id
_entity_poly.type
_entity_poly.pdbx_seq_one_letter_code
_entity_poly.pdbx_strand_id
1 'polypeptide(L)'
;MYPVPDCPQCFGPWLNGWRWQHQATDCFYRAREDATQAADADRLRQLGRAFTRPATAAEADLWLACTGQQLPRQAMTTVHADIAGAWMRQIGNYISAQQAVRDHPIPTPTFEEN
;
A
#
# COMPACT_ATOMS: atom_id res chain seq x y z
N MET A 1 -3.77 11.71 14.70
CA MET A 1 -3.52 11.22 13.33
C MET A 1 -2.73 9.94 13.51
N TYR A 2 -3.26 8.77 13.14
CA TYR A 2 -2.48 7.53 13.26
C TYR A 2 -1.38 7.57 12.18
N PRO A 3 -0.10 7.52 12.55
CA PRO A 3 0.98 7.56 11.58
C PRO A 3 0.95 6.27 10.76
N VAL A 4 0.91 6.39 9.44
CA VAL A 4 1.12 5.26 8.53
C VAL A 4 2.63 4.97 8.51
N PRO A 5 3.07 3.70 8.53
CA PRO A 5 4.49 3.38 8.66
C PRO A 5 5.29 3.75 7.41
N ASP A 6 6.51 4.23 7.64
CA ASP A 6 7.54 4.36 6.61
C ASP A 6 7.94 2.99 6.06
N CYS A 7 8.57 2.98 4.88
CA CYS A 7 9.14 1.76 4.33
C CYS A 7 10.16 1.17 5.33
N PRO A 8 10.03 -0.10 5.76
CA PRO A 8 10.85 -0.67 6.82
C PRO A 8 12.34 -0.83 6.47
N GLN A 9 12.70 -0.69 5.19
CA GLN A 9 14.09 -0.82 4.74
C GLN A 9 14.76 0.53 4.46
N CYS A 10 14.10 1.42 3.72
CA CYS A 10 14.70 2.67 3.29
C CYS A 10 14.14 3.90 3.99
N PHE A 11 13.22 3.73 4.94
CA PHE A 11 12.55 4.81 5.68
C PHE A 11 11.86 5.83 4.76
N GLY A 12 11.53 5.40 3.54
CA GLY A 12 10.80 6.21 2.59
C GLY A 12 9.37 6.45 3.07
N PRO A 13 8.88 7.70 3.00
CA PRO A 13 7.57 8.02 3.55
C PRO A 13 6.46 7.34 2.75
N TRP A 14 5.34 7.10 3.41
CA TRP A 14 4.14 6.62 2.75
C TRP A 14 3.48 7.70 1.87
N LEU A 15 2.91 7.29 0.73
CA LEU A 15 2.13 8.13 -0.17
C LEU A 15 0.68 7.66 -0.29
N ASN A 16 -0.22 8.61 -0.56
CA ASN A 16 -1.62 8.32 -0.87
C ASN A 16 -1.75 7.30 -2.03
N GLY A 17 -2.63 6.31 -1.83
CA GLY A 17 -2.91 5.25 -2.80
C GLY A 17 -2.16 3.93 -2.59
N TRP A 18 -1.74 3.63 -1.36
CA TRP A 18 -1.05 2.38 -0.96
C TRP A 18 0.29 2.15 -1.68
N ARG A 19 1.21 3.12 -1.50
CA ARG A 19 2.56 3.11 -2.09
C ARG A 19 3.56 3.75 -1.11
N TRP A 20 4.80 3.27 -1.07
CA TRP A 20 5.89 4.01 -0.43
C TRP A 20 6.60 4.93 -1.43
N GLN A 21 7.11 6.07 -0.95
CA GLN A 21 8.09 6.89 -1.65
C GLN A 21 9.50 6.43 -1.25
N HIS A 22 10.04 5.44 -1.95
CA HIS A 22 11.36 4.91 -1.61
C HIS A 22 12.47 5.97 -1.75
N GLN A 23 13.31 6.10 -0.72
CA GLN A 23 14.45 7.02 -0.72
C GLN A 23 15.72 6.40 -1.33
N ALA A 24 15.93 5.11 -1.11
CA ALA A 24 17.15 4.42 -1.53
C ALA A 24 16.95 3.62 -2.82
N THR A 25 17.95 3.62 -3.71
CA THR A 25 17.93 2.86 -4.98
C THR A 25 18.07 1.36 -4.80
N ASP A 26 18.72 0.94 -3.72
CA ASP A 26 18.95 -0.45 -3.32
C ASP A 26 17.84 -1.00 -2.40
N CYS A 27 16.74 -0.26 -2.22
CA CYS A 27 15.59 -0.76 -1.50
C CYS A 27 14.98 -1.96 -2.23
N PHE A 28 14.89 -3.10 -1.53
CA PHE A 28 14.31 -4.35 -2.01
C PHE A 28 12.87 -4.18 -2.47
N TYR A 29 12.10 -3.37 -1.75
CA TYR A 29 10.71 -3.07 -2.09
C TYR A 29 10.59 -2.21 -3.35
N ARG A 30 11.56 -1.31 -3.59
CA ARG A 30 11.50 -0.33 -4.65
C ARG A 30 11.34 -0.95 -6.03
N ALA A 31 12.22 -1.88 -6.40
CA ALA A 31 12.15 -2.50 -7.73
C ALA A 31 10.81 -3.23 -7.96
N ARG A 32 10.25 -3.84 -6.91
CA ARG A 32 8.96 -4.56 -6.97
C ARG A 32 7.79 -3.61 -7.08
N GLU A 33 7.81 -2.53 -6.32
CA GLU A 33 6.78 -1.48 -6.37
C GLU A 33 6.82 -0.74 -7.71
N ASP A 34 7.99 -0.29 -8.18
CA ASP A 34 8.16 0.44 -9.43
C ASP A 34 7.61 -0.36 -10.63
N ALA A 35 7.97 -1.65 -10.72
CA ALA A 35 7.47 -2.53 -11.76
C ALA A 35 5.93 -2.71 -11.69
N THR A 36 5.38 -2.88 -10.49
CA THR A 36 3.94 -3.02 -10.29
C THR A 36 3.21 -1.70 -10.61
N GLN A 37 3.76 -0.56 -10.22
CA GLN A 37 3.18 0.76 -10.49
C GLN A 37 3.16 1.08 -11.98
N ALA A 38 4.24 0.76 -12.71
CA ALA A 38 4.29 0.90 -14.16
C ALA A 38 3.26 -0.01 -14.84
N ALA A 39 3.21 -1.29 -14.47
CA ALA A 39 2.23 -2.24 -15.01
C ALA A 39 0.78 -1.83 -14.72
N ASP A 40 0.49 -1.35 -13.50
CA ASP A 40 -0.83 -0.88 -13.10
C ASP A 40 -1.25 0.34 -13.93
N ALA A 41 -0.35 1.31 -14.10
CA ALA A 41 -0.59 2.53 -14.88
C ALA A 41 -0.84 2.23 -16.36
N ASP A 42 -0.02 1.36 -16.97
CA ASP A 42 -0.19 0.97 -18.37
C ASP A 42 -1.47 0.19 -18.59
N ARG A 43 -1.81 -0.71 -17.66
CA ARG A 43 -3.06 -1.48 -17.73
C ARG A 43 -4.28 -0.58 -17.59
N LEU A 44 -4.25 0.39 -16.69
CA LEU A 44 -5.29 1.41 -16.54
C LEU A 44 -5.48 2.22 -17.83
N ARG A 45 -4.37 2.69 -18.44
CA ARG A 45 -4.41 3.41 -19.72
C ARG A 45 -5.01 2.55 -20.84
N GLN A 46 -4.67 1.27 -20.90
CA GLN A 46 -5.21 0.34 -21.90
C GLN A 46 -6.71 0.07 -21.72
N LEU A 47 -7.16 -0.12 -20.48
CA LEU A 47 -8.55 -0.51 -20.20
C LEU A 47 -9.50 0.69 -20.14
N GLY A 48 -9.01 1.88 -19.79
CA GLY A 48 -9.84 3.07 -19.58
C GLY A 48 -10.81 2.96 -18.40
N ARG A 49 -10.63 1.96 -17.53
CA ARG A 49 -11.47 1.69 -16.35
C ARG A 49 -10.70 0.96 -15.27
N ALA A 50 -11.27 0.95 -14.06
CA ALA A 50 -10.73 0.20 -12.94
C ALA A 50 -10.62 -1.30 -13.26
N PHE A 51 -9.62 -1.95 -12.69
CA PHE A 51 -9.40 -3.39 -12.84
C PHE A 51 -8.88 -4.00 -11.55
N THR A 52 -8.99 -5.31 -11.44
CA THR A 52 -8.61 -6.06 -10.25
C THR A 52 -7.52 -7.09 -10.60
N ARG A 53 -6.53 -7.22 -9.73
CA ARG A 53 -5.46 -8.21 -9.82
C ARG A 53 -5.12 -8.79 -8.44
N PRO A 54 -4.39 -9.91 -8.36
CA PRO A 54 -3.88 -10.37 -7.06
C PRO A 54 -3.06 -9.29 -6.36
N ALA A 55 -3.19 -9.21 -5.04
CA ALA A 55 -2.35 -8.35 -4.21
C ALA A 55 -0.88 -8.79 -4.32
N THR A 56 0.04 -7.83 -4.44
CA THR A 56 1.47 -8.15 -4.45
C THR A 56 1.99 -8.42 -3.04
N ALA A 57 3.18 -9.04 -2.94
CA ALA A 57 3.85 -9.20 -1.64
C ALA A 57 4.13 -7.84 -0.96
N ALA A 58 4.53 -6.81 -1.73
CA ALA A 58 4.77 -5.48 -1.19
C ALA A 58 3.49 -4.84 -0.63
N GLU A 59 2.35 -5.05 -1.30
CA GLU A 59 1.05 -4.60 -0.83
C GLU A 59 0.58 -5.33 0.42
N ALA A 60 0.83 -6.64 0.52
CA ALA A 60 0.55 -7.41 1.72
C ALA A 60 1.42 -6.96 2.91
N ASP A 61 2.70 -6.69 2.67
CA ASP A 61 3.62 -6.16 3.69
C ASP A 61 3.21 -4.77 4.15
N LEU A 62 2.83 -3.89 3.21
CA LEU A 62 2.29 -2.57 3.54
C LEU A 62 0.98 -2.68 4.33
N TRP A 63 0.07 -3.58 3.95
CA TRP A 63 -1.17 -3.85 4.69
C TRP A 63 -0.88 -4.31 6.12
N LEU A 64 0.02 -5.28 6.30
CA LEU A 64 0.44 -5.77 7.60
C LEU A 64 1.04 -4.66 8.45
N ALA A 65 1.91 -3.85 7.87
CA ALA A 65 2.53 -2.73 8.56
C ALA A 65 1.50 -1.67 8.97
N CYS A 66 0.47 -1.42 8.15
CA CYS A 66 -0.59 -0.45 8.46
C CYS A 66 -1.58 -0.94 9.52
N THR A 67 -1.95 -2.21 9.47
CA THR A 67 -3.12 -2.72 10.20
C THR A 67 -2.77 -3.71 11.32
N GLY A 68 -1.53 -4.21 11.35
CA GLY A 68 -1.13 -5.32 12.21
C GLY A 68 -1.74 -6.67 11.80
N GLN A 69 -2.48 -6.73 10.70
CA GLN A 69 -3.19 -7.92 10.25
C GLN A 69 -2.60 -8.47 8.95
N GLN A 70 -2.55 -9.79 8.84
CA GLN A 70 -2.16 -10.46 7.60
C GLN A 70 -3.25 -10.29 6.55
N LEU A 71 -2.86 -9.90 5.33
CA LEU A 71 -3.77 -9.89 4.20
C LEU A 71 -4.06 -11.36 3.77
N PRO A 72 -5.31 -11.74 3.46
CA PRO A 72 -5.61 -13.11 3.02
C PRO A 72 -4.79 -13.53 1.80
N ARG A 73 -4.36 -14.80 1.72
CA ARG A 73 -3.50 -15.33 0.63
C ARG A 73 -4.03 -15.14 -0.79
N GLN A 74 -5.33 -14.92 -0.95
CA GLN A 74 -5.99 -14.70 -2.25
C GLN A 74 -6.60 -13.30 -2.34
N ALA A 75 -6.10 -12.36 -1.52
CA ALA A 75 -6.57 -11.00 -1.56
C ALA A 75 -6.29 -10.37 -2.92
N MET A 76 -7.25 -9.58 -3.36
CA MET A 76 -7.20 -8.87 -4.62
C MET A 76 -7.02 -7.38 -4.34
N THR A 77 -6.25 -6.72 -5.20
CA THR A 77 -6.11 -5.28 -5.26
C THR A 77 -6.90 -4.76 -6.45
N THR A 78 -7.80 -3.81 -6.21
CA THR A 78 -8.47 -3.07 -7.29
C THR A 78 -7.74 -1.77 -7.53
N VAL A 79 -7.38 -1.49 -8.78
CA VAL A 79 -6.71 -0.26 -9.18
C VAL A 79 -7.74 0.65 -9.84
N HIS A 80 -7.89 1.85 -9.29
CA HIS A 80 -8.85 2.86 -9.71
C HIS A 80 -8.15 4.02 -10.43
N ALA A 81 -8.78 4.52 -11.49
CA ALA A 81 -8.44 5.83 -12.05
C ALA A 81 -9.08 6.92 -11.18
N ASP A 82 -8.30 7.91 -10.79
CA ASP A 82 -8.83 9.18 -10.31
C ASP A 82 -9.17 10.07 -11.52
N ILE A 83 -10.15 10.96 -11.31
CA ILE A 83 -10.72 11.89 -12.29
C ILE A 83 -9.65 12.85 -12.84
N ALA A 84 -8.60 13.13 -12.07
CA ALA A 84 -7.46 13.96 -12.47
C ALA A 84 -6.33 13.22 -13.20
N GLY A 85 -6.51 11.92 -13.52
CA GLY A 85 -5.46 11.09 -14.12
C GLY A 85 -4.43 10.53 -13.13
N ALA A 86 -4.60 10.84 -11.82
CA ALA A 86 -3.97 10.06 -10.77
C ALA A 86 -4.61 8.67 -10.69
N TRP A 87 -3.98 7.73 -10.00
CA TRP A 87 -4.56 6.41 -9.75
C TRP A 87 -4.22 5.92 -8.35
N MET A 88 -5.08 5.07 -7.82
CA MET A 88 -5.00 4.55 -6.45
C MET A 88 -5.36 3.08 -6.38
N ARG A 89 -4.86 2.40 -5.36
CA ARG A 89 -5.16 1.00 -5.08
C ARG A 89 -6.20 0.90 -3.95
N GLN A 90 -7.06 -0.10 -4.05
CA GLN A 90 -7.93 -0.55 -2.97
C GLN A 90 -7.43 -1.91 -2.50
N ILE A 91 -7.04 -1.99 -1.23
CA ILE A 91 -6.49 -3.19 -0.59
C ILE A 91 -7.32 -3.48 0.66
N GLY A 92 -7.72 -4.73 0.87
CA GLY A 92 -8.53 -5.11 2.04
C GLY A 92 -9.88 -4.39 2.12
N ASN A 93 -10.45 -3.99 0.98
CA ASN A 93 -11.65 -3.13 0.86
C ASN A 93 -11.45 -1.65 1.22
N TYR A 94 -10.20 -1.19 1.34
CA TYR A 94 -9.88 0.20 1.67
C TYR A 94 -9.13 0.89 0.53
N ILE A 95 -9.75 1.94 -0.01
CA ILE A 95 -9.13 2.85 -0.98
C ILE A 95 -8.07 3.75 -0.31
N SER A 96 -8.22 3.99 0.99
CA SER A 96 -7.31 4.81 1.79
C SER A 96 -6.65 3.98 2.88
N ALA A 97 -5.31 3.99 2.93
CA ALA A 97 -4.59 3.36 4.03
C ALA A 97 -4.90 4.04 5.37
N GLN A 98 -5.11 5.36 5.40
CA GLN A 98 -5.52 6.07 6.61
C GLN A 98 -6.87 5.57 7.16
N GLN A 99 -7.80 5.24 6.26
CA GLN A 99 -9.07 4.61 6.64
C GLN A 99 -8.82 3.23 7.24
N ALA A 100 -7.99 2.40 6.59
CA ALA A 100 -7.64 1.08 7.11
C ALA A 100 -6.96 1.13 8.48
N VAL A 101 -5.98 2.02 8.68
CA VAL A 101 -5.29 2.21 9.97
C VAL A 101 -6.26 2.66 11.06
N ARG A 102 -7.22 3.53 10.72
CA ARG A 102 -8.23 3.98 11.69
C ARG A 102 -9.15 2.86 12.14
N ASP A 103 -9.56 2.00 11.21
CA ASP A 103 -10.47 0.88 11.49
C ASP A 103 -9.74 -0.33 12.10
N HIS A 104 -8.42 -0.42 11.88
CA HIS A 104 -7.53 -1.46 12.42
C HIS A 104 -6.34 -0.82 13.15
N PRO A 105 -6.57 -0.14 14.29
CA PRO A 105 -5.50 0.52 15.01
C PRO A 105 -4.53 -0.53 15.56
N ILE A 106 -3.25 -0.40 15.21
CA ILE A 106 -2.19 -1.18 15.84
C ILE A 106 -2.08 -0.71 17.30
N PRO A 107 -2.20 -1.61 18.29
CA PRO A 107 -2.01 -1.24 19.68
C PRO A 107 -0.60 -0.65 19.85
N THR A 108 -0.51 0.55 20.42
CA THR A 108 0.79 1.07 20.86
C THR A 108 1.33 0.09 21.90
N PRO A 109 2.56 -0.44 21.76
CA PRO A 109 3.15 -1.25 22.81
C PRO A 109 3.21 -0.37 24.07
N THR A 110 2.46 -0.74 25.10
CA THR A 110 2.66 -0.21 26.44
C THR A 110 3.98 -0.76 26.92
N PHE A 111 5.04 0.04 26.80
CA PHE A 111 6.26 -0.22 27.54
C PHE A 111 5.91 -0.02 29.03
N GLU A 112 5.58 -1.11 29.72
CA GLU A 112 5.69 -1.11 31.17
C GLU A 112 7.19 -0.97 31.46
N GLU A 113 7.59 0.22 31.91
CA GLU A 113 8.91 0.46 32.49
C GLU A 113 9.04 -0.47 33.71
N ASN A 114 9.83 -1.54 33.57
CA ASN A 114 10.31 -2.35 34.69
C ASN A 114 11.52 -1.67 35.35
#